data_AF-A0A1B7YAU4-F1
#
_entry.id   AF-A0A1B7YAU4-F1
#
_cell.length_a   1.000
_cell.length_b   1.000
_cell.length_c   1.000
_cell.angle_alpha   90.00
_cell.angle_beta   90.00
_cell.angle_gamma   90.00
#
_symmetry.space_group_name_H-M   'P 1'
#
loop_
_entity.id
_entity.type
_entity.pdbx_description
1 polymer ?
#
loop_
_entity_poly.entity_id
_entity_poly.type
_entity_poly.pdbx_seq_one_letter_code
_entity_poly.pdbx_strand_id
1 'polypeptide(L)'
;MKTFRLKSSLDEDLVKECGNKVRALQTQKRCSVRKWLTFTDEEYEPFSDTAFVIVDMRTSEDCAVRIYTSDFQHKITIGIENKGYAVIVPWEPGLNILCNASCRIGEVIATEGNSP
;
A
#
# COMPACT_ATOMS: atom_id res chain seq x y z
N MET A 1 -8.30 9.54 4.60
CA MET A 1 -7.76 8.16 4.53
C MET A 1 -6.74 7.98 5.64
N LYS A 2 -6.84 6.94 6.48
CA LYS A 2 -5.91 6.72 7.60
C LYS A 2 -4.87 5.68 7.20
N THR A 3 -3.59 6.05 7.28
CA THR A 3 -2.45 5.14 7.00
C THR A 3 -1.91 4.49 8.25
N PHE A 4 -1.18 3.40 8.06
CA PHE A 4 -0.53 2.66 9.13
C PHE A 4 0.96 2.46 8.79
N ARG A 5 1.83 2.63 9.78
CA ARG A 5 3.27 2.37 9.65
C ARG A 5 3.62 1.06 10.33
N LEU A 6 4.39 0.21 9.67
CA LEU A 6 4.89 -1.05 10.23
C LEU A 6 6.41 -1.13 10.11
N LYS A 7 7.08 -1.47 11.22
CA LYS A 7 8.55 -1.59 11.29
C LYS A 7 9.08 -2.98 10.88
N SER A 8 8.24 -3.86 10.32
CA SER A 8 8.67 -5.23 10.03
C SER A 8 9.71 -5.28 8.90
N SER A 9 10.67 -6.19 9.03
CA SER A 9 11.68 -6.50 8.02
C SER A 9 11.24 -7.55 6.99
N LEU A 10 10.10 -8.23 7.18
CA LEU A 10 9.65 -9.32 6.31
C LEU A 10 8.29 -9.05 5.68
N ASP A 11 8.12 -9.44 4.42
CA ASP A 11 6.87 -9.25 3.67
C ASP A 11 5.71 -10.06 4.26
N GLU A 12 5.98 -11.23 4.83
CA GLU A 12 4.97 -12.07 5.49
C GLU A 12 4.31 -11.37 6.69
N ASP A 13 5.08 -10.62 7.46
CA ASP A 13 4.55 -9.87 8.60
C ASP A 13 3.70 -8.69 8.14
N LEU A 14 4.04 -8.07 7.01
CA LEU A 14 3.23 -7.03 6.38
C LEU A 14 1.87 -7.59 5.97
N VAL A 15 1.83 -8.79 5.40
CA VAL A 15 0.58 -9.47 5.02
C VAL A 15 -0.25 -9.85 6.25
N LYS A 16 0.38 -10.39 7.30
CA LYS A 16 -0.30 -10.74 8.56
C LYS A 16 -0.90 -9.50 9.21
N GLU A 17 -0.15 -8.41 9.29
CA GLU A 17 -0.63 -7.16 9.86
C GLU A 17 -1.70 -6.49 9.00
N CYS A 18 -1.58 -6.55 7.68
CA CYS A 18 -2.66 -6.17 6.79
C CYS A 18 -3.93 -6.97 7.12
N GLY A 19 -3.82 -8.30 7.26
CA GLY A 19 -4.92 -9.16 7.69
C GLY A 19 -5.52 -8.77 9.04
N ASN A 20 -4.68 -8.44 10.04
CA ASN A 20 -5.13 -7.99 11.36
C ASN A 20 -5.89 -6.66 11.28
N LYS A 21 -5.40 -5.70 10.48
CA LYS A 21 -6.06 -4.40 10.28
C LYS A 21 -7.35 -4.52 9.46
N VAL A 22 -7.37 -5.40 8.46
CA VAL A 22 -8.55 -5.72 7.64
C VAL A 22 -9.66 -6.36 8.46
N ARG A 23 -9.31 -7.31 9.34
CA ARG A 23 -10.27 -7.90 10.29
C ARG A 23 -10.83 -6.85 11.25
N ALA A 24 -10.01 -5.91 11.71
CA ALA A 24 -10.46 -4.79 12.53
C ALA A 24 -11.41 -3.82 11.77
N LEU A 25 -11.31 -3.76 10.45
CA LEU A 25 -12.20 -3.01 9.55
C LEU A 25 -13.44 -3.83 9.10
N GLN A 26 -13.85 -4.83 9.89
CA GLN A 26 -15.09 -5.62 9.71
C GLN A 26 -15.15 -6.53 8.47
N THR A 27 -14.01 -6.96 7.92
CA THR A 27 -14.01 -7.92 6.81
C THR A 27 -13.26 -9.19 7.21
N GLN A 28 -13.93 -10.36 7.17
CA GLN A 28 -13.31 -11.68 7.39
C GLN A 28 -12.42 -12.10 6.21
N LYS A 29 -11.69 -11.16 5.62
CA LYS A 29 -10.89 -11.37 4.41
C LYS A 29 -9.47 -11.77 4.78
N ARG A 30 -8.89 -12.66 3.97
CA ARG A 30 -7.46 -12.95 4.00
C ARG A 30 -6.76 -11.95 3.07
N CYS A 31 -5.63 -11.42 3.52
CA CYS A 31 -4.80 -10.55 2.72
C CYS A 31 -3.71 -11.38 2.04
N SER A 32 -3.41 -11.06 0.79
CA SER A 32 -2.21 -11.53 0.11
C SER A 32 -1.63 -10.40 -0.73
N VAL A 33 -0.30 -10.22 -0.68
CA VAL A 33 0.38 -9.32 -1.62
C VAL A 33 0.33 -10.00 -2.98
N ARG A 34 -0.32 -9.35 -3.94
CA ARG A 34 -0.40 -9.81 -5.33
C ARG A 34 0.97 -9.78 -5.98
N LYS A 35 1.62 -8.60 -5.90
CA LYS A 35 2.90 -8.34 -6.53
C LYS A 35 3.56 -7.12 -5.89
N TRP A 36 4.89 -7.18 -5.81
CA TRP A 36 5.73 -6.00 -5.61
C TRP A 36 6.12 -5.44 -6.97
N LEU A 37 5.87 -4.15 -7.14
CA LEU A 37 6.21 -3.37 -8.32
C LEU A 37 7.19 -2.28 -7.92
N THR A 38 8.12 -1.98 -8.82
CA THR A 38 9.01 -0.83 -8.67
C THR A 38 8.67 0.14 -9.78
N PHE A 39 8.36 1.38 -9.39
CA PHE A 39 8.07 2.48 -10.30
C PHE A 39 9.15 3.54 -10.14
N THR A 40 9.46 4.28 -11.20
CA THR A 40 10.44 5.38 -11.16
C THR A 40 9.90 6.57 -11.92
N ASP A 41 9.56 7.63 -11.20
CA ASP A 41 8.99 8.86 -11.78
C ASP A 41 7.76 8.60 -12.68
N GLU A 42 6.94 7.64 -12.26
CA GLU A 42 5.79 7.14 -13.01
C GLU A 42 4.49 7.26 -12.23
N GLU A 43 3.41 7.53 -12.95
CA GLU A 43 2.04 7.40 -12.47
C GLU A 43 1.50 6.01 -12.81
N TYR A 44 0.77 5.41 -11.87
CA TYR A 44 0.01 4.21 -12.16
C TYR A 44 -1.28 4.14 -11.33
N GLU A 45 -2.25 3.43 -11.91
CA GLU A 45 -3.50 3.06 -11.25
C GLU A 45 -3.36 1.60 -10.76
N PRO A 46 -3.47 1.35 -9.44
CA PRO A 46 -3.60 0.00 -8.90
C PRO A 46 -4.75 -0.79 -9.51
N PHE A 47 -4.67 -2.11 -9.44
CA PHE A 47 -5.74 -2.97 -9.94
C PHE A 47 -7.07 -2.73 -9.21
N SER A 48 -8.18 -2.96 -9.91
CA SER A 48 -9.54 -2.71 -9.39
C SER A 48 -9.92 -3.57 -8.17
N ASP A 49 -9.23 -4.70 -7.96
CA ASP A 49 -9.42 -5.60 -6.82
C ASP A 49 -8.43 -5.33 -5.67
N THR A 50 -7.58 -4.31 -5.78
CA THR A 50 -6.64 -3.91 -4.73
C THR A 50 -7.39 -3.33 -3.54
N ALA A 51 -7.16 -3.93 -2.37
CA ALA A 51 -7.76 -3.51 -1.11
C ALA A 51 -6.81 -2.61 -0.30
N PHE A 52 -5.50 -2.85 -0.41
CA PHE A 52 -4.46 -2.03 0.22
C PHE A 52 -3.27 -1.87 -0.70
N VAL A 53 -2.61 -0.74 -0.55
CA VAL A 53 -1.30 -0.46 -1.13
C VAL A 53 -0.28 -0.38 -0.01
N ILE A 54 0.87 -1.03 -0.20
CA ILE A 54 2.00 -0.98 0.72
C ILE A 54 3.12 -0.21 0.05
N VAL A 55 3.49 0.95 0.58
CA VAL A 55 4.70 1.66 0.16
C VAL A 55 5.86 1.21 1.03
N ASP A 56 6.84 0.53 0.42
CA ASP A 56 8.01 0.01 1.13
C ASP A 56 9.06 1.11 1.28
N MET A 57 9.11 1.73 2.46
CA MET A 57 10.07 2.79 2.81
C MET A 57 11.20 2.26 3.69
N ARG A 58 11.34 0.93 3.86
CA ARG A 58 12.30 0.33 4.79
C ARG A 58 13.74 0.63 4.39
N THR A 59 14.01 0.58 3.08
CA THR A 59 15.34 0.81 2.50
C THR A 59 15.37 1.98 1.52
N SER A 60 14.25 2.70 1.33
CA SER A 60 14.20 3.83 0.41
C SER A 60 15.02 5.02 0.90
N GLU A 61 15.63 5.74 -0.04
CA GLU A 61 16.45 6.92 0.24
C GLU A 61 15.82 8.22 -0.25
N ASP A 62 15.07 8.15 -1.35
CA ASP A 62 14.54 9.29 -2.10
C ASP A 62 13.08 9.13 -2.56
N CYS A 63 12.49 7.94 -2.35
CA CYS A 63 11.10 7.63 -2.67
C CYS A 63 10.11 8.65 -2.06
N ALA A 64 9.25 9.20 -2.91
CA ALA A 64 8.09 9.96 -2.48
C ALA A 64 6.85 9.59 -3.31
N VAL A 65 5.85 9.03 -2.64
CA VAL A 65 4.59 8.62 -3.25
C VAL A 65 3.51 9.64 -2.97
N ARG A 66 2.80 10.09 -4.00
CA ARG A 66 1.61 10.94 -3.91
C ARG A 66 0.39 10.16 -4.36
N ILE A 67 -0.70 10.28 -3.62
CA ILE A 67 -1.99 9.66 -3.96
C ILE A 67 -3.01 10.78 -4.11
N TYR A 68 -3.76 10.73 -5.21
CA TYR A 68 -4.72 11.76 -5.61
C TYR A 68 -5.88 11.13 -6.38
N THR A 69 -6.99 11.87 -6.53
CA THR A 69 -8.14 11.46 -7.35
C THR A 69 -7.92 11.85 -8.82
N SER A 70 -8.72 11.29 -9.73
CA SER A 70 -8.64 11.58 -11.17
C SER A 70 -8.79 13.07 -11.55
N ASP A 71 -9.39 13.90 -10.70
CA ASP A 71 -9.46 15.37 -10.83
C ASP A 71 -8.27 16.11 -10.17
N PHE A 72 -7.18 15.39 -9.90
CA PHE A 72 -5.96 15.88 -9.27
C PHE A 72 -6.11 16.41 -7.84
N GLN A 73 -7.18 16.06 -7.11
CA GLN A 73 -7.23 16.40 -5.68
C GLN A 73 -6.29 15.49 -4.88
N HIS A 74 -5.32 16.13 -4.23
CA HIS A 74 -4.39 15.46 -3.32
C HIS A 74 -5.12 14.80 -2.15
N LYS A 75 -4.74 13.56 -1.83
CA LYS A 75 -5.25 12.83 -0.66
C LYS A 75 -4.16 12.57 0.37
N ILE A 76 -2.98 12.15 -0.07
CA ILE A 76 -1.87 11.86 0.84
C ILE A 76 -0.52 11.87 0.13
N THR A 77 0.53 12.20 0.89
CA THR A 77 1.93 12.01 0.50
C THR A 77 2.60 11.07 1.49
N ILE A 78 3.41 10.15 0.99
CA ILE A 78 4.28 9.26 1.75
C ILE A 78 5.70 9.54 1.30
N GLY A 79 6.49 10.17 2.17
CA GLY A 79 7.88 10.51 1.88
C GLY A 79 8.86 9.86 2.85
N ILE A 80 10.11 10.34 2.78
CA ILE A 80 11.26 9.83 3.53
C ILE A 80 11.09 9.90 5.06
N GLU A 81 10.13 10.67 5.58
CA GLU A 81 9.77 10.66 7.00
C GLU A 81 9.25 9.29 7.49
N ASN A 82 8.97 8.37 6.57
CA ASN A 82 8.60 6.98 6.85
C ASN A 82 9.78 6.00 6.69
N LYS A 83 11.02 6.49 6.52
CA LYS A 83 12.21 5.63 6.37
C LYS A 83 12.33 4.61 7.50
N GLY A 84 12.60 3.36 7.13
CA GLY A 84 12.67 2.24 8.07
C GLY A 84 11.33 1.57 8.39
N TYR A 85 10.25 2.00 7.72
CA TYR A 85 8.91 1.43 7.86
C TYR A 85 8.34 1.04 6.49
N ALA A 86 7.33 0.19 6.49
CA ALA A 86 6.39 0.07 5.38
C ALA A 86 5.11 0.82 5.74
N VAL A 87 4.52 1.52 4.78
CA VAL A 87 3.30 2.29 4.96
C VAL A 87 2.15 1.57 4.27
N ILE A 88 1.17 1.13 5.05
CA ILE A 88 -0.05 0.48 4.56
C ILE A 88 -1.12 1.55 4.37
N VAL A 89 -1.69 1.57 3.18
CA VAL A 89 -2.69 2.52 2.71
C VAL A 89 -3.94 1.75 2.30
N PRO A 90 -5.08 1.91 2.98
CA PRO A 90 -6.36 1.42 2.48
C PRO A 90 -6.63 2.00 1.09
N TRP A 91 -7.07 1.16 0.16
CA TRP A 91 -7.27 1.57 -1.22
C TRP A 91 -8.76 1.72 -1.56
N GLU A 92 -9.07 2.76 -2.33
CA GLU A 92 -10.41 3.04 -2.85
C GLU A 92 -10.29 3.22 -4.38
N PRO A 93 -11.21 2.65 -5.18
CA PRO A 93 -11.21 2.85 -6.63
C PRO A 93 -11.31 4.33 -7.03
N GLY A 94 -10.67 4.71 -8.15
CA GLY A 94 -10.65 6.09 -8.66
C GLY A 94 -9.54 6.98 -8.09
N LEU A 95 -8.60 6.38 -7.36
CA LEU A 95 -7.35 7.02 -6.93
C LEU A 95 -6.21 6.67 -7.89
N ASN A 96 -5.24 7.56 -8.03
CA ASN A 96 -4.00 7.37 -8.77
C ASN A 96 -2.81 7.49 -7.84
N ILE A 97 -1.71 6.84 -8.20
CA ILE A 97 -0.44 6.89 -7.48
C ILE A 97 0.62 7.50 -8.39
N LEU A 98 1.26 8.58 -7.95
CA LEU A 98 2.46 9.13 -8.56
C LEU A 98 3.66 8.82 -7.67
N CYS A 99 4.59 8.04 -8.22
CA CYS A 99 5.89 7.82 -7.61
C CYS A 99 6.89 8.88 -8.09
N ASN A 100 7.65 9.46 -7.18
CA ASN A 100 8.81 10.30 -7.49
C ASN A 100 10.06 9.57 -6.95
N ALA A 101 11.11 9.50 -7.77
CA ALA A 101 12.25 8.60 -7.63
C ALA A 101 11.85 7.12 -7.65
N SER A 102 12.70 6.22 -7.17
CA SER A 102 12.42 4.77 -7.20
C SER A 102 11.57 4.33 -6.00
N CYS A 103 10.28 4.03 -6.24
CA CYS A 103 9.36 3.53 -5.21
C CYS A 103 9.07 2.05 -5.39
N ARG A 104 9.24 1.26 -4.32
CA ARG A 104 8.79 -0.14 -4.26
C ARG A 104 7.41 -0.19 -3.61
N ILE A 105 6.42 -0.66 -4.35
CA ILE A 105 5.02 -0.67 -3.94
C ILE A 105 4.42 -2.07 -4.07
N GLY A 106 3.71 -2.51 -3.04
CA GLY A 106 3.02 -3.80 -2.98
C GLY A 106 1.52 -3.60 -3.06
N GLU A 107 0.86 -4.27 -3.99
CA GLU A 107 -0.61 -4.31 -4.05
C GLU A 107 -1.12 -5.52 -3.28
N VAL A 108 -2.08 -5.30 -2.39
CA VAL A 108 -2.68 -6.34 -1.55
C VAL A 108 -4.14 -6.53 -1.95
N ILE A 109 -4.49 -7.77 -2.25
CA ILE A 109 -5.87 -8.17 -2.47
C ILE A 109 -6.44 -8.76 -1.18
N ALA A 110 -7.73 -8.51 -0.95
CA ALA A 110 -8.46 -9.07 0.18
C ALA A 110 -9.47 -10.09 -0.35
N THR A 111 -9.12 -11.37 -0.29
CA THR A 111 -10.00 -12.46 -0.73
C THR A 111 -10.86 -12.96 0.42
N GLU A 112 -12.07 -13.42 0.14
CA GLU A 112 -12.85 -14.13 1.16
C GLU A 112 -12.07 -15.36 1.62
N GLY A 113 -11.95 -15.52 2.94
CA GLY A 113 -11.35 -16.72 3.48
C GLY A 113 -12.31 -17.87 3.28
N ASN A 114 -12.07 -18.73 2.29
CA ASN A 114 -12.62 -20.08 2.37
C ASN A 114 -12.02 -20.72 3.62
N SER A 115 -12.84 -20.83 4.66
CA SER A 115 -12.62 -21.75 5.76
C SER A 115 -12.48 -23.15 5.15
N PRO A 116 -11.46 -23.95 5.53
CA PRO A 116 -11.55 -25.39 5.42
C PRO A 116 -12.75 -25.90 6.24
#